data_AF-A0A382BHW8-F1
#
_entry.id   AF-A0A382BHW8-F1
#
_cell.length_a   1.000
_cell.length_b   1.000
_cell.length_c   1.000
_cell.angle_alpha   90.00
_cell.angle_beta   90.00
_cell.angle_gamma   90.00
#
_symmetry.space_group_name_H-M   'P 1'
#
loop_
_entity.id
_entity.type
_entity.pdbx_description
1 polymer ?
#
loop_
_entity_poly.entity_id
_entity_poly.type
_entity_poly.pdbx_seq_one_letter_code
_entity_poly.pdbx_strand_id
1 'polypeptide(L)'
;IVDSDGPSGETVSVFESGAILMYLGEKSGKFFPKDPLKRTKVLEWLFWQVGGLGPMAGQVSHFVNYAPNFPGDHSYAEKRYKNEYDRLLGVMNNVLLTNEYLAGDYSIADMASFPWVTAYKRYEVDLNKFENVRRWFDDLKNRPAVRKGMDVGKEKRTFGQKPDKESLKMMFQQDSDSIKKVIKKKEKK
;
A
#
# COMPACT_ATOMS: atom_id res chain seq x y z
N ILE A 1 -13.38 -6.16 0.45
CA ILE A 1 -14.20 -6.79 -0.61
C ILE A 1 -15.41 -7.44 0.03
N VAL A 2 -16.47 -7.67 -0.75
CA VAL A 2 -17.56 -8.59 -0.38
C VAL A 2 -17.50 -9.72 -1.39
N ASP A 3 -17.36 -10.94 -0.91
CA ASP A 3 -17.38 -12.15 -1.71
C ASP A 3 -18.71 -12.88 -1.45
N SER A 4 -19.59 -12.91 -2.45
CA SER A 4 -20.89 -13.56 -2.36
C SER A 4 -20.81 -15.09 -2.42
N ASP A 5 -19.65 -15.64 -2.79
CA ASP A 5 -19.37 -17.06 -2.93
C ASP A 5 -18.20 -17.46 -2.02
N GLY A 6 -18.28 -17.08 -0.74
CA GLY A 6 -17.21 -17.31 0.22
C GLY A 6 -17.01 -18.80 0.57
N PRO A 7 -15.99 -19.12 1.40
CA PRO A 7 -15.81 -20.45 1.93
C PRO A 7 -17.12 -20.97 2.54
N SER A 8 -17.47 -22.23 2.26
CA SER A 8 -18.75 -22.86 2.65
C SER A 8 -20.01 -22.33 1.95
N GLY A 9 -19.88 -21.50 0.91
CA GLY A 9 -21.02 -20.94 0.16
C GLY A 9 -21.70 -19.75 0.82
N GLU A 10 -21.07 -19.17 1.86
CA GLU A 10 -21.60 -18.02 2.59
C GLU A 10 -21.03 -16.70 2.05
N THR A 11 -21.80 -15.62 2.17
CA THR A 11 -21.27 -14.28 1.85
C THR A 11 -20.31 -13.82 2.93
N VAL A 12 -19.09 -13.43 2.53
CA VAL A 12 -18.04 -12.96 3.45
C VAL A 12 -17.63 -11.53 3.11
N SER A 13 -17.59 -10.68 4.13
CA SER A 13 -17.00 -9.34 4.04
C SER A 13 -15.59 -9.35 4.63
N VAL A 14 -14.62 -8.86 3.86
CA VAL A 14 -13.20 -8.80 4.28
C VAL A 14 -12.69 -7.38 4.09
N PHE A 15 -12.14 -6.79 5.16
CA PHE A 15 -11.42 -5.52 5.14
C PHE A 15 -9.93 -5.77 5.42
N GLU A 16 -9.11 -4.71 5.35
CA GLU A 16 -7.64 -4.75 5.30
C GLU A 16 -7.05 -5.39 4.03
N SER A 17 -6.19 -4.64 3.35
CA SER A 17 -5.62 -5.07 2.06
C SER A 17 -4.79 -6.35 2.17
N GLY A 18 -4.01 -6.52 3.24
CA GLY A 18 -3.25 -7.73 3.50
C GLY A 18 -4.14 -8.96 3.73
N ALA A 19 -5.20 -8.81 4.53
CA ALA A 19 -6.16 -9.88 4.79
C ALA A 19 -6.94 -10.27 3.52
N ILE A 20 -7.33 -9.29 2.70
CA ILE A 20 -7.97 -9.52 1.40
C ILE A 20 -7.04 -10.32 0.47
N LEU A 21 -5.76 -9.97 0.38
CA LEU A 21 -4.80 -10.70 -0.44
C LEU A 21 -4.59 -12.14 0.04
N MET A 22 -4.50 -12.35 1.36
CA MET A 22 -4.42 -13.70 1.93
C MET A 22 -5.67 -14.51 1.60
N TYR A 23 -6.87 -13.95 1.84
CA TYR A 23 -8.15 -14.60 1.54
C TYR A 23 -8.24 -15.02 0.07
N LEU A 24 -7.92 -14.12 -0.86
CA LEU A 24 -7.96 -14.41 -2.29
C LEU A 24 -6.87 -15.41 -2.71
N GLY A 25 -5.68 -15.34 -2.09
CA GLY A 25 -4.61 -16.30 -2.31
C GLY A 25 -4.99 -17.72 -1.88
N GLU A 26 -5.65 -17.86 -0.73
CA GLU A 26 -6.17 -19.13 -0.23
C GLU A 26 -7.32 -19.66 -1.09
N LYS A 27 -8.32 -18.81 -1.38
CA LYS A 27 -9.49 -19.19 -2.20
C LYS A 27 -9.09 -19.63 -3.61
N SER A 28 -8.14 -18.93 -4.23
CA SER A 28 -7.69 -19.24 -5.60
C SER A 28 -6.59 -20.29 -5.69
N GLY A 29 -5.90 -20.57 -4.58
CA GLY A 29 -4.70 -21.41 -4.56
C GLY A 29 -3.49 -20.80 -5.30
N LYS A 30 -3.47 -19.48 -5.52
CA LYS A 30 -2.44 -18.79 -6.31
C LYS A 30 -1.73 -17.72 -5.49
N PHE A 31 -0.44 -17.50 -5.79
CA PHE A 31 0.40 -16.42 -5.24
C PHE A 31 0.56 -16.40 -3.71
N PHE A 32 0.04 -17.43 -3.02
CA PHE A 32 0.21 -17.66 -1.60
C PHE A 32 0.43 -19.17 -1.37
N PRO A 33 1.68 -19.62 -1.17
CA PRO A 33 2.02 -21.03 -1.19
C PRO A 33 1.46 -21.80 0.01
N LYS A 34 1.23 -23.12 -0.20
CA LYS A 34 0.83 -24.06 0.86
C LYS A 34 2.00 -24.64 1.63
N ASP A 35 3.19 -24.68 1.01
CA ASP A 35 4.42 -25.09 1.69
C ASP A 35 4.68 -24.17 2.90
N PRO A 36 4.80 -24.72 4.13
CA PRO A 36 4.90 -23.91 5.33
C PRO A 36 6.06 -22.91 5.34
N LEU A 37 7.22 -23.30 4.79
CA LEU A 37 8.42 -22.47 4.80
C LEU A 37 8.30 -21.32 3.79
N LYS A 38 7.90 -21.62 2.55
CA LYS A 38 7.62 -20.59 1.53
C LYS A 38 6.50 -19.66 1.98
N ARG A 39 5.46 -20.20 2.64
CA ARG A 39 4.34 -19.41 3.17
C ARG A 39 4.82 -18.43 4.23
N THR A 40 5.68 -18.88 5.14
CA THR A 40 6.29 -18.02 6.17
C THR A 40 7.05 -16.87 5.52
N LYS A 41 7.83 -17.12 4.46
CA LYS A 41 8.55 -16.05 3.75
C LYS A 41 7.64 -15.02 3.09
N VAL A 42 6.52 -15.46 2.50
CA VAL A 42 5.52 -14.52 1.96
C VAL A 42 4.89 -13.69 3.08
N LEU A 43 4.59 -14.30 4.23
CA LEU A 43 3.99 -13.60 5.36
C LEU A 43 4.95 -12.59 6.00
N GLU A 44 6.24 -12.92 6.16
CA GLU A 44 7.27 -11.98 6.65
C GLU A 44 7.22 -10.68 5.84
N TRP A 45 7.23 -10.78 4.50
CA TRP A 45 7.20 -9.60 3.63
C TRP A 45 5.84 -8.91 3.54
N LEU A 46 4.73 -9.67 3.60
CA LEU A 46 3.39 -9.07 3.63
C LEU A 46 3.20 -8.23 4.89
N PHE A 47 3.56 -8.75 6.07
CA PHE A 47 3.44 -8.00 7.32
C PHE A 47 4.48 -6.88 7.43
N TRP A 48 5.69 -7.06 6.89
CA TRP A 48 6.64 -5.95 6.72
C TRP A 48 6.06 -4.81 5.86
N GLN A 49 5.33 -5.15 4.79
CA GLN A 49 4.67 -4.14 3.95
C GLN A 49 3.55 -3.42 4.73
N VAL A 50 2.66 -4.19 5.37
CA VAL A 50 1.49 -3.65 6.08
C VAL A 50 1.90 -2.80 7.29
N GLY A 51 2.95 -3.20 8.02
CA GLY A 51 3.43 -2.49 9.21
C GLY A 51 4.50 -1.43 8.94
N GLY A 52 5.23 -1.53 7.82
CA GLY A 52 6.38 -0.69 7.51
C GLY A 52 6.19 0.13 6.23
N LEU A 53 6.37 -0.50 5.06
CA LEU A 53 6.39 0.18 3.76
C LEU A 53 5.14 1.05 3.53
N GLY A 54 3.95 0.49 3.73
CA GLY A 54 2.69 1.20 3.49
C GLY A 54 2.52 2.41 4.41
N PRO A 55 2.51 2.23 5.74
CA PRO A 55 2.37 3.33 6.68
C PRO A 55 3.41 4.43 6.48
N MET A 56 4.69 4.08 6.30
CA MET A 56 5.75 5.07 6.15
C MET A 56 5.69 5.83 4.82
N ALA A 57 5.39 5.14 3.70
CA ALA A 57 5.12 5.80 2.43
C ALA A 57 3.91 6.74 2.50
N GLY A 58 2.88 6.35 3.26
CA GLY A 58 1.73 7.22 3.57
C GLY A 58 2.14 8.50 4.29
N GLN A 59 3.05 8.41 5.26
CA GLN A 59 3.56 9.59 5.96
C GLN A 59 4.42 10.48 5.05
N VAL A 60 5.30 9.90 4.22
CA VAL A 60 6.03 10.68 3.20
C VAL A 60 5.07 11.40 2.28
N SER A 61 4.05 10.69 1.79
CA SER A 61 3.00 11.27 0.97
C SER A 61 2.36 12.47 1.65
N HIS A 62 1.98 12.33 2.93
CA HIS A 62 1.38 13.42 3.72
C HIS A 62 2.30 14.64 3.80
N PHE A 63 3.53 14.47 4.28
CA PHE A 63 4.42 15.59 4.53
C PHE A 63 4.91 16.29 3.25
N VAL A 64 5.08 15.55 2.15
CA VAL A 64 5.49 16.14 0.86
C VAL A 64 4.31 16.79 0.12
N ASN A 65 3.16 16.11 0.06
CA ASN A 65 2.08 16.52 -0.86
C ASN A 65 0.94 17.29 -0.19
N TYR A 66 0.76 17.17 1.13
CA TYR A 66 -0.42 17.69 1.83
C TYR A 66 -0.10 18.64 2.97
N ALA A 67 0.91 18.33 3.80
CA ALA A 67 1.32 19.16 4.93
C ALA A 67 1.62 20.64 4.58
N PRO A 68 2.16 20.98 3.38
CA PRO A 68 2.35 22.38 2.98
C PRO A 68 1.06 23.22 2.92
N ASN A 69 -0.13 22.60 2.96
CA ASN A 69 -1.41 23.29 3.04
C ASN A 69 -1.85 23.61 4.49
N PHE A 70 -1.07 23.24 5.50
CA PHE A 70 -1.34 23.46 6.92
C PHE A 70 -0.29 24.40 7.53
N PRO A 71 -0.63 25.16 8.58
CA PRO A 71 0.32 26.03 9.26
C PRO A 71 1.31 25.22 10.11
N GLY A 72 2.56 25.68 10.18
CA GLY A 72 3.61 25.11 11.04
C GLY A 72 4.87 24.72 10.25
N ASP A 73 5.96 24.47 10.98
CA ASP A 73 7.15 23.84 10.40
C ASP A 73 6.99 22.31 10.45
N HIS A 74 7.20 21.67 9.31
CA HIS A 74 7.09 20.23 9.12
C HIS A 74 8.40 19.58 8.67
N SER A 75 9.49 20.35 8.58
CA SER A 75 10.77 19.94 8.00
C SER A 75 11.39 18.70 8.67
N TYR A 76 11.36 18.63 10.00
CA TYR A 76 11.86 17.47 10.74
C TYR A 76 11.05 16.19 10.44
N ALA A 77 9.72 16.29 10.44
CA ALA A 77 8.84 15.17 10.17
C ALA A 77 9.00 14.68 8.73
N GLU A 78 9.00 15.60 7.76
CA GLU A 78 9.25 15.30 6.35
C GLU A 78 10.58 14.55 6.18
N LYS A 79 11.68 15.08 6.73
CA LYS A 79 13.00 14.44 6.68
C LYS A 79 13.01 13.06 7.33
N ARG A 80 12.38 12.91 8.51
CA ARG A 80 12.28 11.63 9.23
C ARG A 80 11.60 10.56 8.36
N TYR A 81 10.46 10.88 7.77
CA TYR A 81 9.72 9.90 6.97
C TYR A 81 10.37 9.64 5.62
N LYS A 82 10.98 10.65 4.97
CA LYS A 82 11.80 10.45 3.76
C LYS A 82 12.94 9.47 4.03
N ASN A 83 13.67 9.65 5.14
CA ASN A 83 14.75 8.76 5.53
C ASN A 83 14.27 7.32 5.81
N GLU A 84 13.12 7.16 6.47
CA GLU A 84 12.59 5.81 6.74
C GLU A 84 12.12 5.12 5.46
N TYR A 85 11.48 5.84 4.53
CA TYR A 85 11.13 5.27 3.23
C TYR A 85 12.38 4.90 2.40
N ASP A 86 13.42 5.74 2.40
CA ASP A 86 14.73 5.43 1.79
C ASP A 86 15.34 4.14 2.41
N ARG A 87 15.32 4.01 3.74
CA ARG A 87 15.79 2.80 4.43
C ARG A 87 15.00 1.55 4.04
N LEU A 88 13.67 1.65 3.93
CA LEU A 88 12.80 0.55 3.54
C LEU A 88 13.06 0.11 2.09
N LEU A 89 13.28 1.05 1.18
CA LEU A 89 13.75 0.74 -0.18
C LEU A 89 15.13 0.08 -0.17
N GLY A 90 16.02 0.49 0.74
CA GLY A 90 17.31 -0.18 0.95
C GLY A 90 17.16 -1.65 1.39
N VAL A 91 16.22 -1.94 2.29
CA VAL A 91 15.89 -3.32 2.71
C VAL A 91 15.37 -4.15 1.54
N MET A 92 14.45 -3.60 0.74
CA MET A 92 13.98 -4.26 -0.49
C MET A 92 15.12 -4.49 -1.48
N ASN A 93 15.98 -3.49 -1.68
CA ASN A 93 17.09 -3.57 -2.61
C ASN A 93 18.07 -4.68 -2.26
N ASN A 94 18.30 -4.91 -0.97
CA ASN A 94 19.17 -5.97 -0.50
C ASN A 94 18.58 -7.38 -0.73
N VAL A 95 17.29 -7.61 -0.43
CA VAL A 95 16.69 -8.93 -0.69
C VAL A 95 16.56 -9.23 -2.19
N LEU A 96 16.26 -8.20 -2.99
CA LEU A 96 16.08 -8.33 -4.44
C LEU A 96 17.39 -8.48 -5.21
N LEU A 97 18.54 -8.40 -4.52
CA LEU A 97 19.85 -8.72 -5.07
C LEU A 97 19.95 -10.22 -5.39
N THR A 98 19.49 -11.07 -4.48
CA THR A 98 19.58 -12.53 -4.61
C THR A 98 18.28 -13.16 -5.06
N ASN A 99 17.15 -12.46 -4.90
CA ASN A 99 15.83 -12.98 -5.21
C ASN A 99 15.19 -12.23 -6.39
N GLU A 100 14.47 -12.96 -7.25
CA GLU A 100 13.71 -12.35 -8.34
C GLU A 100 12.58 -11.45 -7.78
N TYR A 101 11.89 -11.93 -6.74
CA TYR A 101 10.80 -11.26 -6.02
C TYR A 101 11.05 -11.23 -4.51
N LEU A 102 10.26 -10.46 -3.75
CA LEU A 102 10.51 -10.23 -2.31
C LEU A 102 10.64 -11.53 -1.50
N ALA A 103 9.76 -12.51 -1.76
CA ALA A 103 9.74 -13.81 -1.10
C ALA A 103 10.35 -14.95 -1.95
N GLY A 104 11.19 -14.62 -2.94
CA GLY A 104 11.73 -15.57 -3.91
C GLY A 104 10.87 -15.64 -5.16
N ASP A 105 9.72 -16.31 -5.08
CA ASP A 105 8.71 -16.42 -6.15
C ASP A 105 7.69 -15.26 -6.08
N TYR A 106 7.10 -14.84 -7.22
CA TYR A 106 6.09 -13.77 -7.26
C TYR A 106 4.86 -14.13 -6.40
N SER A 107 4.53 -13.25 -5.45
CA SER A 107 3.53 -13.54 -4.42
C SER A 107 2.65 -12.34 -4.08
N ILE A 108 1.71 -12.56 -3.15
CA ILE A 108 0.92 -11.46 -2.56
C ILE A 108 1.78 -10.40 -1.86
N ALA A 109 3.00 -10.72 -1.42
CA ALA A 109 3.90 -9.74 -0.83
C ALA A 109 4.35 -8.67 -1.85
N ASP A 110 4.62 -9.09 -3.08
CA ASP A 110 4.96 -8.19 -4.19
C ASP A 110 3.75 -7.35 -4.60
N MET A 111 2.57 -7.99 -4.68
CA MET A 111 1.31 -7.30 -4.99
C MET A 111 0.98 -6.23 -3.95
N ALA A 112 1.25 -6.50 -2.67
CA ALA A 112 1.01 -5.56 -1.59
C ALA A 112 2.03 -4.40 -1.62
N SER A 113 3.28 -4.67 -1.99
CA SER A 113 4.37 -3.68 -1.95
C SER A 113 4.41 -2.77 -3.17
N PHE A 114 4.12 -3.31 -4.36
CA PHE A 114 4.27 -2.59 -5.64
C PHE A 114 3.52 -1.26 -5.70
N PRO A 115 2.23 -1.16 -5.32
CA PRO A 115 1.52 0.11 -5.36
C PRO A 115 2.19 1.23 -4.56
N TRP A 116 2.86 0.90 -3.44
CA TRP A 116 3.55 1.87 -2.59
C TRP A 116 4.89 2.36 -3.15
N VAL A 117 5.46 1.63 -4.12
CA VAL A 117 6.67 2.07 -4.86
C VAL A 117 6.29 2.91 -6.09
N THR A 118 5.11 2.70 -6.68
CA THR A 118 4.68 3.43 -7.89
C THR A 118 4.69 4.96 -7.75
N ALA A 119 4.50 5.47 -6.53
CA ALA A 119 4.42 6.88 -6.22
C ALA A 119 5.79 7.53 -5.90
N TYR A 120 6.91 6.83 -6.06
CA TYR A 120 8.25 7.31 -5.69
C TYR A 120 8.58 8.74 -6.15
N LYS A 121 8.16 9.12 -7.37
CA LYS A 121 8.36 10.50 -7.88
C LYS A 121 7.63 11.56 -7.07
N ARG A 122 6.43 11.25 -6.56
CA ARG A 122 5.64 12.12 -5.68
C ARG A 122 6.17 12.17 -4.25
N TYR A 123 7.10 11.28 -3.93
CA TYR A 123 7.82 11.27 -2.67
C TYR A 123 9.19 11.94 -2.80
N GLU A 124 9.50 12.48 -3.99
CA GLU A 124 10.78 13.11 -4.32
C GLU A 124 11.98 12.16 -4.12
N VAL A 125 11.75 10.87 -4.39
CA VAL A 125 12.77 9.82 -4.29
C VAL A 125 13.34 9.53 -5.67
N ASP A 126 14.66 9.35 -5.75
CA ASP A 126 15.28 8.77 -6.94
C ASP A 126 15.35 7.24 -6.80
N LEU A 127 14.48 6.54 -7.53
CA LEU A 127 14.44 5.07 -7.48
C LEU A 127 15.68 4.42 -8.12
N ASN A 128 16.42 5.14 -8.97
CA ASN A 128 17.61 4.59 -9.63
C ASN A 128 18.77 4.34 -8.67
N LYS A 129 18.76 4.95 -7.47
CA LYS A 129 19.67 4.63 -6.36
C LYS A 129 19.56 3.17 -5.90
N PHE A 130 18.42 2.51 -6.18
CA PHE A 130 18.11 1.15 -5.74
C PHE A 130 17.98 0.22 -6.96
N GLU A 131 19.11 -0.19 -7.53
CA GLU A 131 19.17 -0.96 -8.80
C GLU A 131 18.24 -2.19 -8.83
N ASN A 132 18.20 -2.97 -7.74
CA ASN A 132 17.40 -4.19 -7.68
C ASN A 132 15.90 -3.90 -7.50
N VAL A 133 15.57 -2.85 -6.74
CA VAL A 133 14.19 -2.34 -6.67
C VAL A 133 13.76 -1.79 -8.02
N ARG A 134 14.68 -1.12 -8.74
CA ARG A 134 14.40 -0.56 -10.05
C ARG A 134 14.06 -1.67 -11.06
N ARG A 135 14.86 -2.73 -11.12
CA ARG A 135 14.58 -3.96 -11.90
C ARG A 135 13.19 -4.51 -11.56
N TRP A 136 12.97 -4.85 -10.30
CA TRP A 136 11.69 -5.41 -9.83
C TRP A 136 10.50 -4.50 -10.18
N PHE A 137 10.64 -3.19 -10.03
CA PHE A 137 9.59 -2.23 -10.36
C PHE A 137 9.28 -2.22 -11.88
N ASP A 138 10.28 -2.34 -12.76
CA ASP A 138 10.04 -2.37 -14.21
C ASP A 138 9.41 -3.68 -14.64
N ASP A 139 9.88 -4.80 -14.08
CA ASP A 139 9.32 -6.13 -14.32
C ASP A 139 7.82 -6.14 -13.98
N LEU A 140 7.46 -5.70 -12.76
CA LEU A 140 6.07 -5.69 -12.32
C LEU A 140 5.20 -4.70 -13.11
N LYS A 141 5.71 -3.50 -13.39
CA LYS A 141 4.98 -2.48 -14.18
C LYS A 141 4.64 -2.98 -15.58
N ASN A 142 5.43 -3.90 -16.13
CA ASN A 142 5.21 -4.46 -17.46
C ASN A 142 4.27 -5.68 -17.47
N ARG A 143 3.91 -6.24 -16.31
CA ARG A 143 2.96 -7.36 -16.22
C ARG A 143 1.56 -6.93 -16.66
N PRO A 144 0.92 -7.61 -17.63
CA PRO A 144 -0.43 -7.24 -18.09
C PRO A 144 -1.48 -7.22 -16.98
N ALA A 145 -1.43 -8.19 -16.04
CA ALA A 145 -2.35 -8.26 -14.92
C ALA A 145 -2.17 -7.09 -13.93
N VAL A 146 -0.93 -6.66 -13.69
CA VAL A 146 -0.63 -5.50 -12.84
C VAL A 146 -1.20 -4.23 -13.47
N ARG A 147 -0.97 -4.02 -14.77
CA ARG A 147 -1.55 -2.88 -15.50
C ARG A 147 -3.07 -2.87 -15.44
N LYS A 148 -3.71 -4.02 -15.68
CA LYS A 148 -5.17 -4.14 -15.57
C LYS A 148 -5.67 -3.82 -14.15
N GLY A 149 -4.99 -4.31 -13.12
CA GLY A 149 -5.33 -3.99 -11.72
C GLY A 149 -5.16 -2.51 -11.39
N MET A 150 -4.06 -1.90 -11.85
CA MET A 150 -3.80 -0.46 -11.69
C MET A 150 -4.79 0.41 -12.48
N ASP A 151 -5.46 -0.12 -13.50
CA ASP A 151 -6.48 0.60 -14.27
C ASP A 151 -7.89 0.54 -13.64
N VAL A 152 -8.13 -0.37 -12.69
CA VAL A 152 -9.44 -0.47 -12.02
C VAL A 152 -9.78 0.84 -11.32
N GLY A 153 -10.94 1.41 -11.67
CA GLY A 153 -11.44 2.66 -11.11
C GLY A 153 -10.64 3.89 -11.50
N LYS A 154 -9.79 3.83 -12.54
CA LYS A 154 -8.95 4.97 -12.98
C LYS A 154 -9.76 6.22 -13.29
N GLU A 155 -10.96 6.05 -13.83
CA GLU A 155 -11.91 7.10 -14.16
C GLU A 155 -12.45 7.85 -12.95
N LYS A 156 -12.39 7.22 -11.76
CA LYS A 156 -12.82 7.83 -10.48
C LYS A 156 -11.68 8.52 -9.73
N ARG A 157 -10.44 8.45 -10.23
CA ARG A 157 -9.28 9.01 -9.54
C ARG A 157 -9.13 10.48 -9.88
N THR A 158 -9.00 11.32 -8.84
CA THR A 158 -8.79 12.76 -8.96
C THR A 158 -7.29 13.13 -8.96
N PHE A 159 -6.44 12.25 -9.51
CA PHE A 159 -5.00 12.50 -9.53
C PHE A 159 -4.64 13.80 -10.25
N GLY A 160 -3.84 14.66 -9.59
CA GLY A 160 -3.42 15.95 -10.12
C GLY A 160 -4.36 17.11 -9.80
N GLN A 161 -5.54 16.83 -9.22
CA GLN A 161 -6.40 17.88 -8.66
C GLN A 161 -5.92 18.22 -7.25
N LYS A 162 -5.75 19.52 -6.97
CA LYS A 162 -5.50 19.97 -5.59
C LYS A 162 -6.75 19.69 -4.76
N PRO A 163 -6.65 18.97 -3.63
CA PRO A 163 -7.79 18.76 -2.76
C PRO A 163 -8.28 20.11 -2.24
N ASP A 164 -9.59 20.31 -2.22
CA ASP A 164 -10.19 21.47 -1.59
C ASP A 164 -10.08 21.40 -0.05
N LYS A 165 -10.42 22.52 0.62
CA LYS A 165 -10.32 22.62 2.09
C LYS A 165 -11.19 21.58 2.82
N GLU A 166 -12.39 21.29 2.28
CA GLU A 166 -13.30 20.31 2.88
C GLU A 166 -12.74 18.89 2.76
N SER A 167 -12.15 18.54 1.62
CA SER A 167 -11.48 17.26 1.37
C SER A 167 -10.29 17.08 2.32
N LEU A 168 -9.44 18.11 2.48
CA LEU A 168 -8.32 18.07 3.42
C LEU A 168 -8.78 17.86 4.88
N LYS A 169 -9.89 18.50 5.27
CA LYS A 169 -10.49 18.32 6.60
C LYS A 169 -11.04 16.91 6.79
N MET A 170 -11.72 16.36 5.78
CA MET A 170 -12.21 14.98 5.82
C MET A 170 -11.08 13.95 5.85
N MET A 171 -9.95 14.22 5.19
CA MET A 171 -8.81 13.30 5.13
C MET A 171 -7.98 13.31 6.42
N PHE A 172 -7.71 14.48 7.01
CA PHE A 172 -6.66 14.63 8.03
C PHE A 172 -7.14 15.20 9.38
N GLN A 173 -8.40 15.63 9.50
CA GLN A 173 -8.96 16.14 10.77
C GLN A 173 -10.10 15.25 11.29
N GLN A 174 -9.92 13.93 11.15
CA GLN A 174 -10.81 12.94 11.75
C GLN A 174 -10.21 12.41 13.04
N ASP A 175 -11.06 12.17 14.03
CA ASP A 175 -10.68 11.64 15.34
C ASP A 175 -11.82 10.77 15.89
N SER A 176 -11.64 10.27 17.12
CA SER A 176 -12.66 9.41 17.73
C SER A 176 -14.02 10.10 17.90
N ASP A 177 -14.06 11.43 18.04
CA ASP A 177 -15.30 12.18 18.24
C ASP A 177 -16.01 12.50 16.92
N SER A 178 -15.26 12.74 15.84
CA SER A 178 -15.82 12.86 14.50
C SER A 178 -16.55 11.57 14.09
N ILE A 179 -15.98 10.41 14.40
CA ILE A 179 -16.60 9.10 14.15
C ILE A 179 -17.88 8.91 14.98
N LYS A 180 -17.86 9.20 16.29
CA LYS A 180 -19.06 9.13 17.14
C LYS A 180 -20.21 9.98 16.59
N LYS A 181 -19.91 11.18 16.06
CA LYS A 181 -20.92 12.07 15.46
C LYS A 181 -21.54 11.46 14.20
N VAL A 182 -20.76 10.77 13.38
CA VAL A 182 -21.27 10.09 12.17
C VAL A 182 -22.18 8.92 12.54
N ILE A 183 -21.80 8.10 13.51
CA ILE A 183 -22.61 6.96 13.98
C ILE A 183 -23.97 7.45 14.51
N LYS A 184 -23.96 8.45 15.42
CA LYS A 184 -25.20 9.04 15.95
C LYS A 184 -26.11 9.64 14.88
N LYS A 185 -25.55 10.14 13.78
CA LYS A 185 -26.35 10.64 12.64
C LYS A 185 -26.99 9.51 11.83
N LYS A 186 -26.32 8.34 11.72
CA LYS A 186 -26.87 7.17 11.05
C LYS A 186 -27.99 6.52 11.85
N GLU A 187 -27.89 6.48 13.17
CA GLU A 187 -28.93 5.92 14.06
C GLU A 187 -30.21 6.77 14.10
N LYS A 188 -30.13 8.05 13.69
CA LYS A 188 -31.28 8.98 13.63
C LYS A 188 -31.95 9.03 12.24
N LYS A 189 -31.46 8.28 11.26
CA LYS A 189 -31.99 8.18 9.90
C LYS A 189 -32.57 6.79 9.68
#